data_AF-T1PB42-F1
#
_entry.id   AF-T1PB42-F1
#
_cell.length_a   1.000
_cell.length_b   1.000
_cell.length_c   1.000
_cell.angle_alpha   90.00
_cell.angle_beta   90.00
_cell.angle_gamma   90.00
#
_symmetry.space_group_name_H-M   'P 1'
#
loop_
_entity.id
_entity.type
_entity.pdbx_description
1 polymer ?
#
loop_
_entity_poly.entity_id
_entity_poly.type
_entity_poly.pdbx_seq_one_letter_code
_entity_poly.pdbx_strand_id
1 'polypeptide(L)'
;MEANSPRNVQCFSVYLPQINEATNKYEAAYTQCLDTASNATKAVEDEVAGDRATVTQQAGGICALYQACSQKESSLDFFECYNESAGSAVTTSYDIQTLSKNRWQYVNSRYQVIAYQQQNCTDTCADAYVKETTALYAALDACLAGGGFVTPSTTPTSATEPSTTAEYTTEYTGYPTTSPEIPTPPPGF
;
A
#
# COMPACT_ATOMS: atom_id res chain seq x y z
N MET A 1 34.41 39.31 -25.42
CA MET A 1 34.78 37.99 -24.87
C MET A 1 34.90 38.17 -23.37
N GLU A 2 33.80 38.05 -22.64
CA GLU A 2 33.85 38.09 -21.18
C GLU A 2 34.56 36.83 -20.70
N ALA A 3 35.76 37.02 -20.16
CA ALA A 3 36.52 35.95 -19.56
C ALA A 3 35.70 35.38 -18.39
N ASN A 4 35.55 34.06 -18.38
CA ASN A 4 34.95 33.32 -17.28
C ASN A 4 35.59 33.80 -15.96
N SER A 5 34.86 34.56 -15.15
CA SER A 5 35.40 35.15 -13.92
C SER A 5 35.85 34.00 -13.01
N PRO A 6 37.03 34.07 -12.35
CA PRO A 6 37.53 33.01 -11.45
C PRO A 6 36.48 32.58 -10.40
N ARG A 7 35.57 33.50 -10.07
CA ARG A 7 34.44 33.30 -9.17
C ARG A 7 33.35 32.39 -9.74
N ASN A 8 33.02 32.50 -11.02
CA ASN A 8 32.03 31.64 -11.66
C ASN A 8 32.49 30.17 -11.61
N VAL A 9 33.78 29.93 -11.87
CA VAL A 9 34.40 28.61 -11.75
C VAL A 9 34.26 28.06 -10.33
N GLN A 10 34.48 28.90 -9.31
CA GLN A 10 34.31 28.48 -7.91
C GLN A 10 32.85 28.17 -7.57
N CYS A 11 31.89 29.01 -7.99
CA CYS A 11 30.46 28.75 -7.78
C CYS A 11 30.03 27.41 -8.39
N PHE A 12 30.41 27.14 -9.65
CA PHE A 12 30.12 25.85 -10.28
C PHE A 12 30.80 24.68 -9.56
N SER A 13 32.04 24.84 -9.11
CA SER A 13 32.75 23.77 -8.38
C SER A 13 32.10 23.40 -7.04
N VAL A 14 31.35 24.32 -6.43
CA VAL A 14 30.66 24.10 -5.15
C VAL A 14 29.26 23.55 -5.35
N TYR A 15 28.47 24.13 -6.25
CA TYR A 15 27.04 23.78 -6.36
C TYR A 15 26.74 22.63 -7.32
N LEU A 16 27.53 22.43 -8.39
CA LEU A 16 27.29 21.30 -9.29
C LEU A 16 27.39 19.94 -8.59
N PRO A 17 28.40 19.67 -7.73
CA PRO A 17 28.45 18.43 -6.97
C PRO A 17 27.23 18.23 -6.06
N GLN A 18 26.77 19.30 -5.40
CA GLN A 18 25.60 19.24 -4.50
C GLN A 18 24.30 18.97 -5.27
N ILE A 19 24.13 19.57 -6.46
CA ILE A 19 22.98 19.28 -7.33
C ILE A 19 23.01 17.80 -7.76
N ASN A 20 24.18 17.29 -8.14
CA ASN A 20 24.34 15.89 -8.49
C ASN A 20 24.07 14.96 -7.30
N GLU A 21 24.49 15.34 -6.10
CA GLU A 21 24.17 14.62 -4.86
C GLU A 21 22.66 14.58 -4.59
N ALA A 22 21.96 15.71 -4.76
CA ALA A 22 20.50 15.78 -4.64
C ALA A 22 19.80 14.85 -5.64
N THR A 23 20.29 14.77 -6.89
CA THR A 23 19.80 13.82 -7.90
C THR A 23 20.03 12.37 -7.48
N ASN A 24 21.24 12.02 -7.02
CA ASN A 24 21.55 10.66 -6.57
C ASN A 24 20.69 10.24 -5.37
N LYS A 25 20.49 11.15 -4.42
CA LYS A 25 19.62 10.92 -3.25
C LYS A 25 18.17 10.69 -3.67
N TYR A 26 17.67 11.47 -4.63
CA TYR A 26 16.34 11.27 -5.19
C TYR A 26 16.22 9.90 -5.87
N GLU A 27 17.16 9.53 -6.73
CA GLU A 27 17.16 8.24 -7.42
C GLU A 27 17.16 7.06 -6.43
N ALA A 28 18.01 7.11 -5.41
CA ALA A 28 18.07 6.10 -4.36
C ALA A 28 16.76 5.99 -3.58
N ALA A 29 16.20 7.13 -3.15
CA ALA A 29 14.94 7.16 -2.39
C ALA A 29 13.75 6.68 -3.24
N TYR A 30 13.68 7.10 -4.50
CA TYR A 30 12.64 6.67 -5.43
C TYR A 30 12.70 5.16 -5.66
N THR A 31 13.89 4.62 -5.91
CA THR A 31 14.10 3.17 -6.09
C THR A 31 13.68 2.39 -4.84
N GLN A 32 14.04 2.90 -3.65
CA GLN A 32 13.62 2.29 -2.39
C GLN A 32 12.09 2.26 -2.22
N CYS A 33 11.37 3.30 -2.64
CA CYS A 33 9.90 3.30 -2.64
C CYS A 33 9.34 2.16 -3.52
N LEU A 34 9.90 1.97 -4.71
CA LEU A 34 9.49 0.90 -5.63
C LEU A 34 9.79 -0.49 -5.07
N ASP A 35 10.99 -0.69 -4.52
CA ASP A 35 11.40 -1.96 -3.94
C ASP A 35 10.52 -2.32 -2.73
N THR A 36 10.18 -1.33 -1.91
CA THR A 36 9.28 -1.52 -0.77
C THR A 36 7.90 -1.98 -1.23
N ALA A 37 7.33 -1.34 -2.25
CA ALA A 37 6.03 -1.71 -2.81
C ALA A 37 6.05 -3.10 -3.47
N SER A 38 7.14 -3.42 -4.19
CA SER A 38 7.35 -4.73 -4.81
C SER A 38 7.43 -5.84 -3.76
N ASN A 39 8.22 -5.65 -2.71
CA ASN A 39 8.36 -6.59 -1.60
C ASN A 39 7.03 -6.77 -0.85
N ALA A 40 6.28 -5.70 -0.62
CA ALA A 40 4.97 -5.78 0.00
C ALA A 40 3.96 -6.56 -0.86
N THR A 41 4.02 -6.38 -2.18
CA THR A 41 3.17 -7.12 -3.13
C THR A 41 3.51 -8.61 -3.08
N LYS A 42 4.80 -8.95 -3.13
CA LYS A 42 5.26 -10.33 -3.01
C LYS A 42 4.83 -10.97 -1.69
N ALA A 43 4.93 -10.24 -0.57
CA ALA A 43 4.47 -10.72 0.72
C ALA A 43 2.97 -11.05 0.71
N VAL A 44 2.13 -10.23 0.06
CA VAL A 44 0.68 -10.51 -0.09
C VAL A 44 0.45 -11.79 -0.92
N GLU A 45 1.20 -11.99 -2.00
CA GLU A 45 1.11 -13.23 -2.80
C GLU A 45 1.54 -14.47 -2.00
N ASP A 46 2.61 -14.36 -1.22
CA ASP A 46 3.09 -15.44 -0.35
C ASP A 46 2.07 -15.75 0.76
N GLU A 47 1.44 -14.73 1.35
CA GLU A 47 0.40 -14.87 2.37
C GLU A 47 -0.82 -15.68 1.86
N VAL A 48 -1.22 -15.49 0.60
CA VAL A 48 -2.42 -16.15 0.03
C VAL A 48 -2.10 -17.40 -0.80
N ALA A 49 -0.83 -17.77 -0.94
CA ALA A 49 -0.40 -18.92 -1.75
C ALA A 49 -1.07 -20.24 -1.30
N GLY A 50 -1.19 -20.45 0.02
CA GLY A 50 -1.86 -21.62 0.59
C GLY A 50 -3.36 -21.69 0.27
N ASP A 51 -4.05 -20.55 0.30
CA ASP A 51 -5.47 -20.49 -0.07
C ASP A 51 -5.66 -20.76 -1.57
N ARG A 52 -4.77 -20.22 -2.42
CA ARG A 52 -4.77 -20.52 -3.87
C ARG A 52 -4.58 -22.01 -4.15
N ALA A 53 -3.66 -22.65 -3.42
CA ALA A 53 -3.45 -24.09 -3.53
C ALA A 53 -4.70 -24.89 -3.08
N THR A 54 -5.33 -24.47 -1.99
CA THR A 54 -6.58 -25.07 -1.49
C THR A 54 -7.69 -25.01 -2.52
N VAL A 55 -7.96 -23.82 -3.10
CA VAL A 55 -8.97 -23.66 -4.16
C VAL A 55 -8.65 -24.54 -5.37
N THR A 56 -7.37 -24.58 -5.77
CA THR A 56 -6.93 -25.40 -6.91
C THR A 56 -7.17 -26.89 -6.65
N GLN A 57 -6.83 -27.37 -5.46
CA GLN A 57 -7.03 -28.77 -5.07
C GLN A 57 -8.53 -29.13 -5.04
N GLN A 58 -9.35 -28.29 -4.41
CA GLN A 58 -10.79 -28.52 -4.29
C GLN A 58 -11.47 -28.54 -5.67
N ALA A 59 -11.16 -27.56 -6.53
CA ALA A 59 -11.66 -27.50 -7.89
C ALA A 59 -11.22 -28.73 -8.71
N GLY A 60 -9.95 -29.12 -8.59
CA GLY A 60 -9.42 -30.32 -9.23
C GLY A 60 -10.12 -31.61 -8.78
N GLY A 61 -10.47 -31.71 -7.49
CA GLY A 61 -11.24 -32.84 -6.95
C GLY A 61 -12.63 -32.96 -7.58
N ILE A 62 -13.37 -31.86 -7.69
CA ILE A 62 -14.67 -31.83 -8.37
C ILE A 62 -14.53 -32.26 -9.84
N CYS A 63 -13.54 -31.71 -10.55
CA CYS A 63 -13.28 -32.07 -11.94
C CYS A 63 -12.97 -33.55 -12.10
N ALA A 64 -12.16 -34.13 -11.21
CA ALA A 64 -11.81 -35.55 -11.25
C ALA A 64 -13.02 -36.46 -11.02
N LEU A 65 -13.93 -36.11 -10.10
CA LEU A 65 -15.17 -36.84 -9.87
C LEU A 65 -16.05 -36.85 -11.13
N TYR A 66 -16.29 -35.69 -11.72
CA TYR A 66 -17.08 -35.59 -12.95
C TYR A 66 -16.42 -36.30 -14.14
N GLN A 67 -15.10 -36.26 -14.23
CA GLN A 67 -14.38 -37.01 -15.24
C GLN A 67 -14.53 -38.51 -15.03
N ALA A 68 -14.46 -39.01 -13.80
CA ALA A 68 -14.69 -40.42 -13.51
C ALA A 68 -16.11 -40.88 -13.87
N CYS A 69 -17.13 -40.06 -13.60
CA CYS A 69 -18.51 -40.36 -13.99
C CYS A 69 -18.70 -40.40 -15.52
N SER A 70 -17.96 -39.57 -16.27
CA SER A 70 -18.05 -39.55 -17.74
C SER A 70 -17.61 -40.86 -18.40
N GLN A 71 -16.89 -41.71 -17.68
CA GLN A 71 -16.38 -43.00 -18.18
C GLN A 71 -17.31 -44.17 -17.84
N LYS A 72 -18.49 -43.92 -17.26
CA LYS A 72 -19.48 -44.97 -16.96
C LYS A 72 -20.29 -45.31 -18.20
N GLU A 73 -20.24 -46.58 -18.62
CA GLU A 73 -20.97 -47.10 -19.77
C GLU A 73 -22.44 -47.43 -19.45
N SER A 74 -22.70 -47.93 -18.24
CA SER A 74 -24.06 -48.20 -17.75
C SER A 74 -24.79 -46.88 -17.51
N SER A 75 -25.97 -46.71 -18.10
CA SER A 75 -26.77 -45.49 -17.88
C SER A 75 -27.17 -45.31 -16.43
N LEU A 76 -27.43 -46.41 -15.70
CA LEU A 76 -27.78 -46.34 -14.27
C LEU A 76 -26.58 -45.82 -13.48
N ASP A 77 -25.41 -46.45 -13.61
CA ASP A 77 -24.18 -46.06 -12.92
C ASP A 77 -23.73 -44.65 -13.33
N PHE A 78 -23.94 -44.27 -14.59
CA PHE A 78 -23.63 -42.94 -15.11
C PHE A 78 -24.45 -41.87 -14.37
N PHE A 79 -25.78 -42.01 -14.34
CA PHE A 79 -26.65 -41.03 -13.70
C PHE A 79 -26.52 -41.04 -12.18
N GLU A 80 -26.33 -42.20 -11.55
CA GLU A 80 -26.07 -42.32 -10.11
C GLU A 80 -24.75 -41.63 -9.74
N CYS A 81 -23.66 -41.89 -10.45
CA CYS A 81 -22.36 -41.26 -10.20
C CYS A 81 -22.43 -39.73 -10.28
N TYR A 82 -23.09 -39.19 -11.32
CA TYR A 82 -23.25 -37.74 -11.44
C TYR A 82 -24.15 -37.16 -10.36
N ASN A 83 -25.21 -37.87 -9.94
CA ASN A 83 -26.08 -37.41 -8.86
C ASN A 83 -25.30 -37.26 -7.55
N GLU A 84 -24.51 -38.27 -7.17
CA GLU A 84 -23.68 -38.27 -5.96
C GLU A 84 -22.56 -37.23 -6.04
N SER A 85 -21.81 -37.23 -7.15
CA SER A 85 -20.68 -36.31 -7.36
C SER A 85 -21.15 -34.86 -7.37
N ALA A 86 -22.29 -34.57 -8.01
CA ALA A 86 -22.84 -33.22 -8.03
C ALA A 86 -23.31 -32.81 -6.63
N GLY A 87 -23.95 -33.72 -5.89
CA GLY A 87 -24.32 -33.48 -4.49
C GLY A 87 -23.12 -33.10 -3.62
N SER A 88 -22.01 -33.85 -3.73
CA SER A 88 -20.76 -33.55 -3.02
C SER A 88 -20.13 -32.23 -3.48
N ALA A 89 -20.15 -31.96 -4.79
CA ALA A 89 -19.56 -30.77 -5.37
C ALA A 89 -20.26 -29.47 -4.92
N VAL A 90 -21.54 -29.50 -4.52
CA VAL A 90 -22.25 -28.31 -4.03
C VAL A 90 -21.55 -27.71 -2.81
N THR A 91 -21.26 -28.52 -1.79
CA THR A 91 -20.60 -28.05 -0.57
C THR A 91 -19.19 -27.54 -0.87
N THR A 92 -18.40 -28.31 -1.62
CA THR A 92 -17.04 -27.88 -1.99
C THR A 92 -17.03 -26.62 -2.85
N SER A 93 -18.00 -26.45 -3.76
CA SER A 93 -18.12 -25.23 -4.57
C SER A 93 -18.46 -24.01 -3.72
N TYR A 94 -19.29 -24.19 -2.69
CA TYR A 94 -19.61 -23.12 -1.74
C TYR A 94 -18.38 -22.71 -0.91
N ASP A 95 -17.58 -23.67 -0.48
CA ASP A 95 -16.31 -23.40 0.22
C ASP A 95 -15.33 -22.64 -0.67
N ILE A 96 -15.15 -23.09 -1.92
CA ILE A 96 -14.33 -22.39 -2.92
C ILE A 96 -14.80 -20.95 -3.10
N GLN A 97 -16.12 -20.75 -3.29
CA GLN A 97 -16.69 -19.42 -3.48
C GLN A 97 -16.42 -18.52 -2.28
N THR A 98 -16.64 -19.03 -1.07
CA THR A 98 -16.47 -18.27 0.17
C THR A 98 -15.01 -17.88 0.38
N LEU A 99 -14.09 -18.85 0.27
CA LEU A 99 -12.66 -18.61 0.41
C LEU A 99 -12.16 -17.62 -0.65
N SER A 100 -12.52 -17.85 -1.92
CA SER A 100 -12.11 -17.00 -3.04
C SER A 100 -12.61 -15.57 -2.88
N LYS A 101 -13.86 -15.38 -2.48
CA LYS A 101 -14.42 -14.04 -2.23
C LYS A 101 -13.67 -13.31 -1.13
N ASN A 102 -13.46 -13.98 0.01
CA ASN A 102 -12.79 -13.38 1.15
C ASN A 102 -11.34 -13.01 0.81
N ARG A 103 -10.61 -13.90 0.13
CA ARG A 103 -9.21 -13.64 -0.26
C ARG A 103 -9.10 -12.63 -1.39
N TRP A 104 -10.03 -12.61 -2.33
CA TRP A 104 -10.07 -11.55 -3.35
C TRP A 104 -10.24 -10.17 -2.71
N GLN A 105 -11.19 -10.02 -1.77
CA GLN A 105 -11.39 -8.75 -1.06
C GLN A 105 -10.14 -8.32 -0.30
N TYR A 106 -9.49 -9.27 0.39
CA TYR A 106 -8.25 -9.05 1.11
C TYR A 106 -7.12 -8.57 0.19
N VAL A 107 -6.81 -9.33 -0.87
CA VAL A 107 -5.73 -9.00 -1.82
C VAL A 107 -6.00 -7.66 -2.50
N ASN A 108 -7.22 -7.44 -2.97
CA ASN A 108 -7.60 -6.19 -3.63
C ASN A 108 -7.40 -4.98 -2.70
N SER A 109 -7.81 -5.09 -1.42
CA SER A 109 -7.60 -4.04 -0.43
C SER A 109 -6.11 -3.80 -0.16
N ARG A 110 -5.32 -4.86 0.04
CA ARG A 110 -3.87 -4.75 0.27
C ARG A 110 -3.16 -4.10 -0.91
N TYR A 111 -3.54 -4.43 -2.15
CA TYR A 111 -2.96 -3.83 -3.35
C TYR A 111 -3.27 -2.34 -3.48
N GLN A 112 -4.49 -1.92 -3.13
CA GLN A 112 -4.83 -0.50 -3.08
C GLN A 112 -3.97 0.25 -2.05
N VAL A 113 -3.76 -0.33 -0.86
CA VAL A 113 -2.90 0.26 0.18
C VAL A 113 -1.45 0.35 -0.29
N ILE A 114 -0.90 -0.71 -0.89
CA ILE A 114 0.47 -0.71 -1.42
C ILE A 114 0.64 0.36 -2.50
N ALA A 115 -0.30 0.46 -3.44
CA ALA A 115 -0.25 1.46 -4.50
C ALA A 115 -0.29 2.89 -3.95
N TYR A 116 -1.18 3.14 -2.96
CA TYR A 116 -1.25 4.42 -2.28
C TYR A 116 0.05 4.77 -1.56
N GLN A 117 0.64 3.82 -0.83
CA GLN A 117 1.90 4.02 -0.11
C GLN A 117 3.06 4.29 -1.07
N GLN A 118 3.13 3.54 -2.18
CA GLN A 118 4.13 3.77 -3.22
C GLN A 118 4.02 5.20 -3.76
N GLN A 119 2.82 5.63 -4.13
CA GLN A 119 2.58 6.97 -4.66
C GLN A 119 2.97 8.05 -3.65
N ASN A 120 2.52 7.92 -2.40
CA ASN A 120 2.85 8.89 -1.36
C ASN A 120 4.37 8.98 -1.11
N CYS A 121 5.06 7.83 -1.12
CA CYS A 121 6.52 7.76 -0.99
C CYS A 121 7.19 8.49 -2.16
N THR A 122 6.82 8.17 -3.41
CA THR A 122 7.42 8.79 -4.59
C THR A 122 7.15 10.29 -4.69
N ASP A 123 5.95 10.73 -4.32
CA ASP A 123 5.57 12.16 -4.32
C ASP A 123 6.39 12.92 -3.27
N THR A 124 6.57 12.33 -2.08
CA THR A 124 7.39 12.92 -1.00
C THR A 124 8.85 13.05 -1.43
N CYS A 125 9.42 12.03 -2.08
CA CYS A 125 10.78 12.08 -2.59
C CYS A 125 10.93 13.15 -3.69
N ALA A 126 9.94 13.27 -4.58
CA ALA A 126 9.95 14.27 -5.64
C ALA A 126 9.87 15.69 -5.08
N ASP A 127 8.98 15.93 -4.12
CA ASP A 127 8.86 17.23 -3.44
C ASP A 127 10.16 17.62 -2.73
N ALA A 128 10.79 16.68 -2.02
CA ALA A 128 12.08 16.90 -1.37
C ALA A 128 13.17 17.28 -2.40
N TYR A 129 13.26 16.55 -3.51
CA TYR A 129 14.20 16.83 -4.59
C TYR A 129 13.97 18.21 -5.22
N VAL A 130 12.72 18.56 -5.54
CA VAL A 130 12.38 19.87 -6.12
C VAL A 130 12.77 20.99 -5.17
N LYS A 131 12.43 20.88 -3.88
CA LYS A 131 12.81 21.88 -2.87
C LYS A 131 14.32 22.02 -2.73
N GLU A 132 15.03 20.90 -2.63
CA GLU A 132 16.49 20.87 -2.45
C GLU A 132 17.21 21.48 -3.66
N THR A 133 16.87 21.04 -4.87
CA THR A 133 17.46 21.60 -6.10
C THR A 133 17.09 23.04 -6.35
N THR A 134 15.85 23.46 -6.07
CA THR A 134 15.44 24.87 -6.19
C THR A 134 16.31 25.76 -5.30
N ALA A 135 16.55 25.33 -4.06
CA ALA A 135 17.43 26.05 -3.13
C ALA A 135 18.89 26.07 -3.61
N LEU A 136 19.39 24.95 -4.14
CA LEU A 136 20.75 24.86 -4.70
C LEU A 136 20.94 25.74 -5.95
N TYR A 137 19.97 25.78 -6.86
CA TYR A 137 20.01 26.66 -8.03
C TYR A 137 19.91 28.13 -7.63
N ALA A 138 19.04 28.49 -6.69
CA ALA A 138 18.98 29.86 -6.16
C ALA A 138 20.30 30.29 -5.50
N ALA A 139 20.96 29.37 -4.78
CA ALA A 139 22.26 29.61 -4.18
C ALA A 139 23.37 29.78 -5.23
N LEU A 140 23.35 28.95 -6.29
CA LEU A 140 24.24 29.08 -7.43
C LEU A 140 24.04 30.43 -8.13
N ASP A 141 22.81 30.84 -8.42
CA ASP A 141 22.50 32.12 -9.07
C ASP A 141 22.99 33.31 -8.22
N ALA A 142 22.75 33.28 -6.91
CA ALA A 142 23.27 34.29 -5.99
C ALA A 142 24.81 34.33 -5.99
N CYS A 143 25.46 33.16 -6.02
CA CYS A 143 26.90 33.05 -6.18
C CYS A 143 27.36 33.55 -7.57
N LEU A 144 26.62 33.38 -8.65
CA LEU A 144 27.02 33.96 -9.93
C LEU A 144 26.88 35.50 -9.93
N ALA A 145 25.85 36.03 -9.28
CA ALA A 145 25.52 37.47 -9.27
C ALA A 145 26.45 38.38 -8.46
N GLY A 146 27.24 37.85 -7.52
CA GLY A 146 28.10 38.68 -6.65
C GLY A 146 28.06 38.30 -5.16
N GLY A 147 27.09 37.46 -4.76
CA GLY A 147 26.92 36.99 -3.38
C GLY A 147 28.00 36.01 -2.88
N GLY A 148 28.11 35.84 -1.57
CA GLY A 148 28.97 34.81 -0.99
C GLY A 148 28.46 33.38 -1.28
N PHE A 149 29.25 32.38 -0.91
CA PHE A 149 28.78 31.00 -0.87
C PHE A 149 27.73 30.88 0.23
N VAL A 150 26.48 30.60 -0.16
CA VAL A 150 25.39 30.30 0.77
C VAL A 150 25.13 28.80 0.69
N THR A 151 25.30 28.10 1.81
CA THR A 151 24.74 26.75 1.95
C THR A 151 23.23 26.90 2.14
N PRO A 152 22.39 26.29 1.29
CA PRO A 152 20.97 26.30 1.53
C PRO A 152 20.69 25.60 2.87
N SER A 153 20.12 26.34 3.81
CA SER A 153 19.74 25.81 5.12
C SER A 153 18.47 24.98 4.94
N THR A 154 18.55 23.66 5.14
CA THR A 154 17.37 22.76 5.21
C THR A 154 16.63 22.87 6.54
N THR A 155 16.57 24.06 7.14
CA THR A 155 15.84 24.26 8.39
C THR A 155 14.35 24.17 8.08
N PRO A 156 13.58 23.26 8.69
CA PRO A 156 12.14 23.34 8.61
C PRO A 156 11.72 24.70 9.18
N THR A 157 10.93 25.47 8.42
CA THR A 157 10.24 26.65 8.93
C THR A 157 9.49 26.23 10.19
N SER A 158 10.00 26.65 11.35
CA SER A 158 9.33 26.47 12.63
C SER A 158 8.01 27.22 12.55
N ALA A 159 6.91 26.46 12.46
CA ALA A 159 5.58 27.02 12.65
C ALA A 159 5.55 27.65 14.05
N THR A 160 5.17 28.92 14.11
CA THR A 160 4.85 29.60 15.36
C THR A 160 3.66 28.86 16.00
N GLU A 161 3.88 28.27 17.17
CA GLU A 161 2.82 27.75 18.03
C GLU A 161 1.84 28.87 18.39
N PRO A 162 0.52 28.69 18.23
CA PRO A 162 -0.44 29.40 19.03
C PRO A 162 -0.49 28.78 20.44
N SER A 163 -0.03 29.54 21.42
CA SER A 163 -0.28 29.31 22.84
C SER A 163 -1.75 29.59 23.15
N THR A 164 -2.51 28.56 23.51
CA THR A 164 -3.76 28.74 24.27
C THR A 164 -3.94 27.63 25.29
N THR A 165 -3.64 27.98 26.55
CA THR A 165 -4.07 27.27 27.75
C THR A 165 -5.60 27.27 27.83
N ALA A 166 -6.20 26.09 27.89
CA ALA A 166 -7.53 25.90 28.47
C ALA A 166 -7.47 24.67 29.39
N GLU A 167 -7.65 24.92 30.68
CA GLU A 167 -7.83 23.92 31.72
C GLU A 167 -9.09 23.11 31.44
N TYR A 168 -8.96 21.77 31.43
CA TYR A 168 -10.11 20.87 31.54
C TYR A 168 -10.10 20.27 32.94
N THR A 169 -11.00 20.76 33.78
CA THR A 169 -11.37 20.16 35.06
C THR A 169 -12.17 18.87 34.78
N THR A 170 -11.61 17.72 35.14
CA THR A 170 -12.35 16.44 35.18
C THR A 170 -13.25 16.39 36.40
N GLU A 171 -14.55 16.64 36.21
CA GLU A 171 -15.60 16.29 37.17
C GLU A 171 -16.25 14.97 36.72
N TYR A 172 -15.79 13.86 37.30
CA TYR A 172 -16.40 12.54 37.13
C TYR A 172 -17.62 12.44 38.06
N THR A 173 -18.81 12.65 37.52
CA THR A 173 -20.07 12.26 38.16
C THR A 173 -20.62 11.03 37.44
N GLY A 174 -20.93 10.00 38.23
CA GLY A 174 -21.11 8.62 37.78
C GLY A 174 -22.26 8.42 36.79
N TYR A 175 -22.06 7.46 35.88
CA TYR A 175 -23.13 6.89 35.07
C TYR A 175 -24.05 6.02 35.94
N PRO A 176 -25.38 6.22 35.89
CA PRO A 176 -26.32 5.20 36.32
C PRO A 176 -26.31 4.05 35.30
N THR A 177 -26.05 2.84 35.79
CA THR A 177 -26.24 1.59 35.07
C THR A 177 -27.73 1.41 34.75
N THR A 178 -28.11 1.60 33.49
CA THR A 178 -29.38 1.08 32.96
C THR A 178 -29.11 0.00 31.93
N SER A 179 -29.41 -1.23 32.35
CA SER A 179 -29.43 -2.43 31.51
C SER A 179 -30.51 -2.31 30.44
N PRO A 180 -30.23 -2.58 29.16
CA PRO A 180 -31.28 -2.73 28.16
C PRO A 180 -32.03 -4.05 28.38
N GLU A 181 -33.33 -3.95 28.64
CA GLU A 181 -34.27 -5.08 28.60
C GLU A 181 -34.38 -5.60 27.16
N ILE A 182 -34.21 -6.91 27.00
CA ILE A 182 -34.40 -7.63 25.73
C ILE A 182 -35.92 -7.75 25.49
N PRO A 183 -36.47 -7.29 24.36
CA PRO A 183 -37.87 -7.54 24.03
C PRO A 183 -38.05 -9.03 23.72
N THR A 184 -39.00 -9.68 24.40
CA THR A 184 -39.45 -11.04 24.07
C THR A 184 -40.21 -11.05 22.74
N PRO A 185 -40.00 -12.04 21.86
CA PRO A 185 -40.76 -12.15 20.62
C PRO A 185 -42.20 -12.61 20.89
N PRO A 186 -43.20 -12.11 20.13
CA PRO A 186 -44.59 -12.55 20.25
C PRO A 186 -44.78 -13.99 19.72
N PRO A 187 -45.73 -14.76 20.27
CA PRO A 187 -45.95 -16.14 19.89
C PRO A 187 -46.76 -16.26 18.59
N GLY A 188 -46.17 -16.97 17.61
CA GLY A 188 -46.88 -17.63 16.51
C GLY A 188 -47.20 -16.77 15.30
N PHE A 189 -46.49 -17.03 14.19
CA PHE A 189 -47.03 -17.45 12.88
C PHE A 189 -45.88 -18.05 12.05
#